data_AF-A0A7Z2T1Q2-F1
#
_entry.id   AF-A0A7Z2T1Q2-F1
#
_cell.length_a   1.000
_cell.length_b   1.000
_cell.length_c   1.000
_cell.angle_alpha   90.00
_cell.angle_beta   90.00
_cell.angle_gamma   90.00
#
_symmetry.space_group_name_H-M   'P 1'
#
loop_
_entity.id
_entity.type
_entity.pdbx_description
1 polymer ?
#
loop_
_entity_poly.entity_id
_entity_poly.type
_entity_poly.pdbx_seq_one_letter_code
_entity_poly.pdbx_strand_id
1 'polypeptide(L)'
;MLTKDVTQEIEAAIEQIHALGKEPTVALVKSRLSTSVPMPALIAAIKSWKSAKRVPKVEVAAATQSADRIEQLETKIAALTARIEELEAKLGDKA
;
A
#
# COMPACT_ATOMS: atom_id res chain seq x y z
N MET A 1 14.16 -1.12 15.44
CA MET A 1 13.15 -1.65 14.49
C MET A 1 12.44 -0.45 13.89
N LEU A 2 12.45 -0.29 12.56
CA LEU A 2 11.73 0.81 11.91
C LEU A 2 10.24 0.45 11.90
N THR A 3 9.40 1.18 12.64
CA THR A 3 7.94 0.99 12.65
C THR A 3 7.29 2.01 11.71
N LYS A 4 6.28 1.57 10.96
CA LYS A 4 5.43 2.44 10.14
C LYS A 4 4.10 2.62 10.88
N ASP A 5 3.74 3.87 11.15
CA ASP A 5 2.39 4.20 11.62
C ASP A 5 1.40 4.01 10.45
N VAL A 6 0.43 3.13 10.62
CA VAL A 6 -0.61 2.82 9.62
C VAL A 6 -2.00 3.22 10.08
N THR A 7 -2.10 3.99 11.17
CA THR A 7 -3.37 4.40 11.77
C THR A 7 -4.25 5.15 10.77
N GLN A 8 -3.67 6.12 10.05
CA GLN A 8 -4.38 6.91 9.04
C GLN A 8 -4.81 6.07 7.83
N GLU A 9 -3.98 5.12 7.39
CA GLU A 9 -4.34 4.20 6.30
C GLU A 9 -5.57 3.35 6.67
N ILE A 10 -5.61 2.86 7.91
CA ILE A 10 -6.72 2.06 8.43
C ILE A 10 -8.00 2.91 8.56
N GLU A 11 -7.88 4.12 9.10
CA GLU A 11 -9.01 5.04 9.26
C GLU A 11 -9.61 5.43 7.90
N ALA A 12 -8.78 5.84 6.94
CA ALA A 12 -9.22 6.16 5.59
C ALA A 12 -9.90 4.95 4.90
N ALA A 13 -9.35 3.74 5.04
CA ALA A 13 -9.96 2.54 4.47
C ALA A 13 -11.33 2.24 5.09
N ILE A 14 -11.47 2.40 6.40
CA ILE A 14 -12.74 2.20 7.11
C ILE A 14 -13.77 3.25 6.69
N GLU A 15 -13.40 4.52 6.62
CA GLU A 15 -14.28 5.60 6.19
C GLU A 15 -14.74 5.43 4.74
N GLN A 16 -13.85 5.05 3.83
CA GLN A 16 -14.22 4.75 2.44
C GLN A 16 -15.24 3.62 2.36
N ILE A 17 -15.06 2.54 3.13
CA ILE A 17 -16.00 1.41 3.14
C ILE A 17 -17.35 1.84 3.71
N HIS A 18 -17.35 2.65 4.78
CA HIS A 18 -18.56 3.19 5.38
C HIS A 18 -19.29 4.18 4.46
N ALA A 19 -18.57 5.04 3.74
CA ALA A 19 -19.13 5.96 2.75
C ALA A 19 -19.82 5.22 1.60
N LEU A 20 -19.38 4.00 1.29
CA LEU A 20 -20.01 3.10 0.32
C LEU A 20 -21.23 2.34 0.90
N GLY A 21 -21.66 2.65 2.14
CA GLY A 21 -22.76 1.98 2.81
C GLY A 21 -22.47 0.52 3.19
N LYS A 22 -21.20 0.10 3.16
CA LYS A 22 -20.78 -1.26 3.49
C LYS A 22 -20.24 -1.32 4.91
N GLU A 23 -20.44 -2.43 5.59
CA GLU A 23 -19.81 -2.65 6.89
C GLU A 23 -18.30 -2.93 6.70
N PRO A 24 -17.41 -2.22 7.43
CA PRO A 24 -15.98 -2.50 7.39
C PRO A 24 -15.70 -3.85 8.03
N THR A 25 -15.40 -4.84 7.20
CA THR A 25 -14.97 -6.18 7.62
C THR A 25 -13.45 -6.32 7.48
N VAL A 26 -12.87 -7.28 8.22
CA VAL A 26 -11.43 -7.59 8.19
C VAL A 26 -10.93 -7.80 6.76
N ALA A 27 -11.68 -8.53 5.93
CA ALA A 27 -11.32 -8.78 4.54
C ALA A 27 -11.38 -7.51 3.67
N LEU A 28 -12.44 -6.70 3.82
CA LEU A 28 -12.62 -5.47 3.04
C LEU A 28 -11.55 -4.44 3.39
N VAL A 29 -11.28 -4.21 4.68
CA VAL A 29 -10.25 -3.28 5.11
C VAL A 29 -8.87 -3.78 4.68
N LYS A 30 -8.56 -5.07 4.85
CA LYS A 30 -7.29 -5.67 4.39
C LYS A 30 -7.08 -5.51 2.88
N SER A 31 -8.13 -5.65 2.07
CA SER A 31 -8.03 -5.48 0.60
C SER A 31 -7.70 -4.06 0.14
N ARG A 32 -7.96 -3.06 0.99
CA ARG A 32 -7.73 -1.63 0.72
C ARG A 32 -6.37 -1.14 1.24
N LEU A 33 -5.73 -1.90 2.12
CA LEU A 33 -4.44 -1.55 2.72
C LEU A 33 -3.29 -2.02 1.83
N SER A 34 -2.33 -1.14 1.59
CA SER A 34 -1.08 -1.48 0.90
C SER A 34 -0.04 -2.09 1.84
N THR A 35 -0.16 -1.80 3.15
CA THR A 35 0.74 -2.30 4.19
C THR A 35 0.18 -3.60 4.79
N SER A 36 1.03 -4.62 4.95
CA SER A 36 0.62 -5.87 5.61
C SER A 36 0.44 -5.64 7.11
N VAL A 37 -0.81 -5.48 7.54
CA VAL A 37 -1.17 -5.32 8.96
C VAL A 37 -1.52 -6.68 9.59
N PRO A 38 -0.97 -7.03 10.77
CA PRO A 38 -1.33 -8.26 11.47
C PRO A 38 -2.84 -8.35 11.75
N MET A 39 -3.43 -9.52 11.53
CA MET A 39 -4.87 -9.77 11.77
C MET A 39 -5.36 -9.30 13.15
N PRO A 40 -4.64 -9.52 14.28
CA PRO A 40 -5.08 -9.05 15.58
C PRO A 40 -5.20 -7.52 15.68
N ALA A 41 -4.27 -6.78 15.07
CA ALA A 41 -4.27 -5.33 15.08
C ALA A 41 -5.45 -4.78 14.25
N LEU A 42 -5.73 -5.40 13.10
CA LEU A 42 -6.86 -5.02 12.25
C LEU A 42 -8.21 -5.25 12.94
N ILE A 43 -8.37 -6.40 13.62
CA ILE A 43 -9.58 -6.72 14.37
C ILE A 43 -9.80 -5.71 15.51
N ALA A 44 -8.74 -5.35 16.24
CA ALA A 44 -8.82 -4.36 17.32
C ALA A 44 -9.23 -2.98 16.79
N ALA A 45 -8.67 -2.55 15.65
CA ALA A 45 -9.01 -1.29 15.00
C ALA A 45 -10.47 -1.23 14.54
N ILE A 46 -10.96 -2.27 13.85
CA ILE A 46 -12.36 -2.34 13.40
C ILE A 46 -13.32 -2.35 14.58
N LYS A 47 -13.01 -3.12 15.64
CA LYS A 47 -13.86 -3.19 16.84
C LYS A 47 -13.93 -1.83 17.55
N SER A 48 -12.80 -1.16 17.73
CA SER A 48 -12.74 0.18 18.32
C SER A 48 -13.49 1.22 17.50
N TRP A 49 -13.37 1.17 16.17
CA TRP A 49 -14.13 2.06 15.31
C TRP A 49 -15.64 1.79 15.37
N LYS A 50 -16.06 0.52 15.42
CA LYS A 50 -17.48 0.17 15.55
C LYS A 50 -18.07 0.62 16.90
N SER A 51 -17.29 0.56 17.98
CA SER A 51 -17.78 0.92 19.32
C SER A 51 -17.66 2.40 19.66
N ALA A 52 -16.63 3.08 19.17
CA ALA A 52 -16.26 4.43 19.62
C ALA A 52 -15.90 5.38 18.47
N LYS A 53 -16.10 4.97 17.20
CA LYS A 53 -15.74 5.74 15.99
C LYS A 53 -14.31 6.30 16.00
N ARG A 54 -13.40 5.59 16.71
CA ARG A 54 -11.98 5.94 16.80
C ARG A 54 -11.11 4.75 16.42
N VAL A 55 -10.06 5.01 15.66
CA VAL A 55 -9.03 4.00 15.34
C VAL A 55 -7.86 4.19 16.32
N PRO A 56 -7.49 3.15 17.11
CA PRO A 56 -6.34 3.23 18.00
C PRO A 56 -5.05 3.33 17.20
N LYS A 57 -3.99 3.89 17.78
CA LYS A 57 -2.68 3.96 17.13
C LYS A 57 -2.17 2.55 16.83
N VAL A 58 -1.95 2.24 15.55
CA VAL A 58 -1.42 0.95 15.08
C VAL A 58 -0.07 1.20 14.42
N GLU A 59 0.98 0.72 15.08
CA GLU A 59 2.32 0.67 14.52
C GLU A 59 2.60 -0.76 14.04
N VAL A 60 2.97 -0.89 12.78
CA VAL A 60 3.42 -2.16 12.22
C VAL A 60 4.91 -2.09 11.95
N ALA A 61 5.58 -3.25 12.01
CA ALA A 61 6.95 -3.33 11.52
C ALA A 61 6.94 -2.84 10.06
N ALA A 62 7.76 -1.84 9.74
CA ALA A 62 7.94 -1.44 8.36
C ALA A 62 8.38 -2.68 7.60
N ALA A 63 7.66 -3.04 6.54
CA ALA A 63 8.12 -4.09 5.65
C ALA A 63 9.52 -3.67 5.18
N THR A 64 10.54 -4.43 5.56
CA THR A 64 11.88 -4.27 5.01
C THR A 64 11.71 -4.43 3.52
N GLN A 65 11.77 -3.33 2.75
CA GLN A 65 11.93 -3.44 1.32
C GLN A 65 13.24 -4.20 1.15
N SER A 66 13.14 -5.46 0.71
CA SER A 66 14.31 -6.28 0.46
C SER A 66 15.18 -5.51 -0.53
N ALA A 67 16.48 -5.42 -0.26
CA ALA A 67 17.45 -4.78 -1.15
C ALA A 67 17.28 -5.32 -2.59
N ASP A 68 16.98 -6.61 -2.73
CA ASP A 68 16.64 -7.30 -3.97
C ASP A 68 15.52 -6.62 -4.77
N ARG A 69 14.51 -6.03 -4.11
CA ARG A 69 13.41 -5.34 -4.81
C ARG A 69 13.86 -3.99 -5.36
N ILE A 70 14.74 -3.29 -4.65
CA ILE A 70 15.32 -2.03 -5.13
C ILE A 70 16.18 -2.33 -6.36
N GLU A 71 17.06 -3.32 -6.27
CA GLU A 71 17.91 -3.76 -7.38
C GLU A 71 17.10 -4.22 -8.61
N GLN A 72 16.01 -4.96 -8.38
CA GLN A 72 15.08 -5.36 -9.45
C GLN A 72 14.38 -4.16 -10.11
N LEU A 73 14.04 -3.13 -9.34
CA LEU A 73 13.42 -1.93 -9.88
C LEU A 73 14.42 -1.09 -10.67
N GLU A 74 15.65 -0.93 -10.17
CA GLU A 74 16.74 -0.24 -10.87
C GLU A 74 17.07 -0.92 -12.19
N THR A 75 17.17 -2.26 -12.19
CA THR A 75 17.39 -3.06 -13.41
C THR A 75 16.25 -2.85 -14.42
N LYS A 76 15.00 -2.84 -13.95
CA LYS A 76 13.84 -2.60 -14.82
C LYS A 76 13.83 -1.19 -15.40
N ILE A 77 14.20 -0.18 -14.61
CA ILE A 77 14.29 1.21 -15.07
C ILE A 77 15.34 1.29 -16.18
N ALA A 78 16.54 0.76 -15.97
CA ALA A 78 17.60 0.76 -16.98
C ALA A 78 17.15 0.08 -18.30
N ALA A 79 16.51 -1.08 -18.20
CA ALA A 79 16.02 -1.82 -19.37
C ALA A 79 14.90 -1.07 -20.13
N LEU A 80 14.00 -0.41 -19.39
CA LEU A 80 12.91 0.37 -19.99
C LEU A 80 13.45 1.65 -20.66
N THR A 81 14.40 2.34 -20.03
CA THR A 81 15.05 3.53 -20.62
C THR A 81 15.75 3.19 -21.93
N ALA A 82 16.55 2.13 -21.96
CA ALA A 82 17.23 1.68 -23.18
C ALA A 82 16.24 1.35 -24.31
N ARG A 83 15.10 0.74 -23.97
CA ARG A 83 14.05 0.43 -24.95
C ARG A 83 13.35 1.69 -25.47
N ILE A 84 13.15 2.70 -24.62
CA ILE A 84 12.60 3.99 -25.04
C ILE A 84 13.56 4.68 -26.01
N GLU A 85 14.86 4.76 -25.68
CA GLU A 85 15.88 5.34 -26.56
C GLU A 85 15.94 4.63 -27.93
N GLU A 86 15.88 3.30 -27.95
CA GLU A 86 15.84 2.53 -29.20
C GLU A 86 14.59 2.83 -30.04
N LEU A 87 13.43 2.96 -29.39
CA LEU A 87 12.18 3.29 -30.06
C LEU A 87 12.18 4.73 -30.58
N GLU A 88 12.70 5.68 -29.80
CA GLU A 88 12.87 7.08 -30.19
C GLU A 88 13.82 7.20 -31.38
N ALA A 89 14.94 6.47 -31.38
CA ALA A 89 15.84 6.42 -32.53
C ALA A 89 15.16 5.87 -33.78
N LYS A 90 14.40 4.77 -33.67
CA LYS A 90 13.66 4.17 -34.79
C LYS A 90 12.53 5.06 -35.33
N LEU A 91 11.95 5.91 -34.48
CA LEU A 91 10.91 6.86 -34.86
C LEU A 91 11.50 8.14 -35.44
N GLY A 92 12.64 8.60 -34.93
CA GLY A 92 13.38 9.76 -35.44
C GLY A 92 14.03 9.52 -36.79
N ASP A 93 14.47 8.29 -37.08
CA ASP A 93 15.04 7.89 -38.38
C ASP A 93 13.96 7.63 -39.46
N LYS A 94 12.68 7.72 -39.08
CA LYS A 94 11.51 7.52 -39.96
C LYS A 94 10.81 8.83 -40.36
N ALA A 95 11.35 9.99 -39.97
CA ALA A 95 10.88 11.32 -40.34
C ALA A 95 11.86 11.99 -41.32
#